data_AF-A0A3N6F4J6-F1
#
_entry.id   AF-A0A3N6F4J6-F1
#
_cell.length_a   1.000
_cell.length_b   1.000
_cell.length_c   1.000
_cell.angle_alpha   90.00
_cell.angle_beta   90.00
_cell.angle_gamma   90.00
#
_symmetry.space_group_name_H-M   'P 1'
#
loop_
_entity.id
_entity.type
_entity.pdbx_description
1 polymer ?
#
loop_
_entity_poly.entity_id
_entity_poly.type
_entity_poly.pdbx_seq_one_letter_code
_entity_poly.pdbx_strand_id
1 'polypeptide(L)'
;MSSVTVLEKAQELQNIARSISEGQKERAEQERVLQRIDEVRAALQAAMVQQQTAVLLRERTGQALDVSGFEAARAKLESKSRGGLPGDRAFLDAKRALDAFTSELSTSLRQLWKAWATAQIQEVSPARFVTLGTDERLEAAALYESMKTKANRSKVDSASILTFCTDRNALLRLLEHAPDDAPEELLELINRLDAGGVTLRELTDADITLLRDYDQDCWFTVTRKAD
;
A
#
# COMPACT_ATOMS: atom_id res chain seq x y z
N MET A 1 38.34 -43.67 54.37
CA MET A 1 37.95 -43.28 53.00
C MET A 1 36.58 -43.89 52.74
N SER A 2 35.49 -43.13 52.88
CA SER A 2 34.14 -43.68 52.67
C SER A 2 33.90 -43.90 51.18
N SER A 3 33.66 -45.17 50.82
CA SER A 3 33.23 -45.57 49.49
C SER A 3 31.83 -45.02 49.24
N VAL A 4 31.75 -43.90 48.50
CA VAL A 4 30.49 -43.40 47.96
C VAL A 4 29.82 -44.54 47.21
N THR A 5 28.63 -44.93 47.67
CA THR A 5 27.92 -46.07 47.13
C THR A 5 27.42 -45.73 45.72
N VAL A 6 27.30 -46.75 44.86
CA VAL A 6 26.80 -46.58 43.47
C VAL A 6 25.43 -45.89 43.44
N LEU A 7 24.63 -46.07 44.50
CA LEU A 7 23.33 -45.44 44.68
C LEU A 7 23.44 -43.92 44.92
N GLU A 8 24.38 -43.47 45.75
CA GLU A 8 24.64 -42.04 46.01
C GLU A 8 25.11 -41.34 44.74
N LYS A 9 26.01 -41.96 43.97
CA LYS A 9 26.44 -41.42 42.67
C LYS A 9 25.30 -41.36 41.65
N ALA A 10 24.38 -42.33 41.65
CA ALA A 10 23.22 -42.32 40.77
C ALA A 10 22.23 -41.19 41.12
N GLN A 11 22.05 -40.91 42.42
CA GLN A 11 21.21 -39.80 42.90
C GLN A 11 21.81 -38.43 42.57
N GLU A 12 23.13 -38.26 42.70
CA GLU A 12 23.82 -37.04 42.28
C GLU A 12 23.67 -36.80 40.77
N LEU A 13 23.87 -37.83 39.94
CA LEU A 13 23.68 -37.73 38.49
C LEU A 13 22.23 -37.42 38.11
N GLN A 14 21.25 -37.98 38.83
CA GLN A 14 19.83 -37.69 38.59
C GLN A 14 19.48 -36.23 38.95
N ASN A 15 20.05 -35.70 40.02
CA ASN A 15 19.85 -34.30 40.41
C ASN A 15 20.54 -33.34 39.44
N ILE A 16 21.74 -33.67 38.97
CA ILE A 16 22.44 -32.91 37.93
C ILE A 16 21.65 -32.95 36.62
N ALA A 17 21.16 -34.12 36.20
CA ALA A 17 20.32 -34.25 35.00
C ALA A 17 19.01 -33.47 35.11
N ARG A 18 18.39 -33.45 36.30
CA ARG A 18 17.18 -32.64 36.58
C ARG A 18 17.48 -31.14 36.49
N SER A 19 18.56 -30.67 37.10
CA SER A 19 18.99 -29.26 37.04
C SER A 19 19.34 -28.83 35.61
N ILE A 20 20.01 -29.68 34.83
CA ILE A 20 20.28 -29.42 33.40
C ILE A 20 18.98 -29.35 32.60
N SER A 21 18.04 -30.27 32.85
CA SER A 21 16.73 -30.27 32.18
C SER A 21 15.89 -29.03 32.53
N GLU A 22 15.92 -28.59 33.79
CA GLU A 22 15.27 -27.36 34.24
C GLU A 22 15.90 -26.13 33.58
N GLY A 23 17.23 -26.02 33.57
CA GLY A 23 17.94 -24.94 32.89
C GLY A 23 17.72 -24.92 31.37
N GLN A 24 17.57 -26.08 30.72
CA GLN A 24 17.19 -26.19 29.31
C GLN A 24 15.75 -25.75 29.06
N LYS A 25 14.81 -26.12 29.94
CA LYS A 25 13.40 -25.67 29.86
C LYS A 25 13.29 -24.16 30.05
N GLU A 26 14.02 -23.59 31.01
CA GLU A 26 14.05 -22.15 31.23
C GLU A 26 14.57 -21.38 30.00
N ARG A 27 15.65 -21.87 29.37
CA ARG A 27 16.19 -21.26 28.14
C ARG A 27 15.22 -21.37 26.97
N ALA A 28 14.61 -22.54 26.77
CA ALA A 28 13.62 -22.74 25.72
C ALA A 28 12.39 -21.83 25.91
N GLU A 29 11.92 -21.65 27.15
CA GLU A 29 10.82 -20.74 27.45
C GLU A 29 11.23 -19.27 27.25
N GLN A 30 12.46 -18.87 27.60
CA GLN A 30 12.99 -17.54 27.32
C GLN A 30 13.05 -17.23 25.81
N GLU A 31 13.65 -18.13 25.01
CA GLU A 31 13.73 -17.98 23.56
C GLU A 31 12.34 -17.85 22.93
N ARG A 32 11.41 -18.68 23.38
CA ARG A 32 10.02 -18.65 22.94
C ARG A 32 9.32 -17.34 23.27
N VAL A 33 9.54 -16.79 24.47
CA VAL A 33 8.98 -15.50 24.87
C VAL A 33 9.56 -14.36 24.04
N LEU A 34 10.88 -14.37 23.79
CA LEU A 34 11.53 -13.35 22.94
C LEU A 34 11.00 -13.38 21.51
N GLN A 35 10.92 -14.57 20.89
CA GLN A 35 10.36 -14.72 19.56
C GLN A 35 8.93 -14.15 19.46
N ARG A 36 8.12 -14.40 20.49
CA ARG A 36 6.74 -13.88 20.57
C ARG A 36 6.70 -12.37 20.65
N ILE A 37 7.54 -11.78 21.49
CA ILE A 37 7.64 -10.32 21.61
C ILE A 37 7.96 -9.72 20.25
N ASP A 38 8.90 -10.31 19.50
CA ASP A 38 9.28 -9.83 18.17
C ASP A 38 8.15 -9.96 17.15
N GLU A 39 7.43 -11.09 17.15
CA GLU A 39 6.27 -11.31 16.28
C GLU A 39 5.14 -10.29 16.52
N VAL A 40 4.80 -10.01 17.79
CA VAL A 40 3.78 -9.00 18.13
C VAL A 40 4.27 -7.59 17.84
N ARG A 41 5.55 -7.30 18.09
CA ARG A 41 6.14 -6.00 17.76
C ARG A 41 6.07 -5.75 16.25
N ALA A 42 6.38 -6.76 15.43
CA ALA A 42 6.29 -6.65 13.98
C ALA A 42 4.83 -6.43 13.53
N ALA A 43 3.88 -7.19 14.06
CA ALA A 43 2.46 -7.03 13.74
C ALA A 43 1.93 -5.64 14.14
N LEU A 44 2.32 -5.15 15.33
CA LEU A 44 1.96 -3.81 15.80
C LEU A 44 2.56 -2.72 14.92
N GLN A 45 3.84 -2.82 14.56
CA GLN A 45 4.49 -1.87 13.65
C GLN A 45 3.80 -1.83 12.29
N ALA A 46 3.45 -2.99 11.72
CA ALA A 46 2.72 -3.06 10.46
C ALA A 46 1.36 -2.35 10.54
N ALA A 47 0.60 -2.61 11.62
CA ALA A 47 -0.69 -1.96 11.87
C ALA A 47 -0.55 -0.44 12.06
N MET A 48 0.45 0.03 12.80
CA MET A 48 0.75 1.45 12.99
C MET A 48 1.08 2.15 11.67
N VAL A 49 1.88 1.52 10.80
CA VAL A 49 2.19 2.06 9.48
C VAL A 49 0.91 2.21 8.65
N GLN A 50 0.02 1.20 8.64
CA GLN A 50 -1.25 1.30 7.92
C GLN A 50 -2.16 2.40 8.48
N GLN A 51 -2.22 2.56 9.81
CA GLN A 51 -2.98 3.64 10.46
C GLN A 51 -2.42 5.02 10.05
N GLN A 52 -1.10 5.19 10.06
CA GLN A 52 -0.46 6.44 9.64
C GLN A 52 -0.74 6.75 8.17
N THR A 53 -0.70 5.76 7.30
CA THR A 53 -1.06 5.93 5.88
C THR A 53 -2.55 6.29 5.72
N ALA A 54 -3.45 5.72 6.52
CA ALA A 54 -4.87 6.07 6.51
C ALA A 54 -5.12 7.52 6.98
N VAL A 55 -4.42 7.96 8.02
CA VAL A 55 -4.47 9.36 8.49
C VAL A 55 -3.98 10.31 7.41
N LEU A 56 -2.83 10.01 6.80
CA LEU A 56 -2.28 10.82 5.72
C LEU A 56 -3.22 10.87 4.50
N LEU A 57 -3.84 9.74 4.13
CA LEU A 57 -4.84 9.70 3.06
C LEU A 57 -5.97 10.69 3.37
N ARG A 58 -6.50 10.67 4.59
CA ARG A 58 -7.55 11.61 5.01
C ARG A 58 -7.10 13.06 4.95
N GLU A 59 -5.90 13.36 5.43
CA GLU A 59 -5.35 14.73 5.39
C GLU A 59 -5.19 15.27 3.97
N ARG A 60 -4.81 14.40 3.02
CA ARG A 60 -4.54 14.80 1.64
C ARG A 60 -5.77 14.79 0.73
N THR A 61 -6.74 13.93 1.02
CA THR A 61 -7.86 13.65 0.10
C THR A 61 -9.24 13.94 0.71
N GLY A 62 -9.32 14.16 2.03
CA GLY A 62 -10.57 14.20 2.78
C GLY A 62 -11.23 12.84 3.01
N GLN A 63 -10.73 11.76 2.38
CA GLN A 63 -11.31 10.43 2.47
C GLN A 63 -10.99 9.78 3.82
N ALA A 64 -12.02 9.46 4.60
CA ALA A 64 -11.87 8.84 5.91
C ALA A 64 -12.01 7.32 5.84
N LEU A 65 -11.13 6.62 6.54
CA LEU A 65 -11.24 5.20 6.84
C LEU A 65 -11.51 5.01 8.32
N ASP A 66 -12.34 4.02 8.65
CA ASP A 66 -12.49 3.63 10.03
C ASP A 66 -11.21 2.93 10.52
N VAL A 67 -10.57 3.53 11.52
CA VAL A 67 -9.36 3.01 12.19
C VAL A 67 -9.66 2.59 13.63
N SER A 68 -10.93 2.62 14.06
CA SER A 68 -11.33 2.28 15.44
C SER A 68 -10.96 0.85 15.84
N GLY A 69 -10.94 -0.08 14.87
CA GLY A 69 -10.50 -1.46 15.06
C GLY A 69 -9.06 -1.59 15.57
N PHE A 70 -8.18 -0.63 15.26
CA PHE A 70 -6.81 -0.61 15.76
C PHE A 70 -6.75 -0.39 17.27
N GLU A 71 -7.45 0.63 17.76
CA GLU A 71 -7.47 0.96 19.19
C GLU A 71 -8.11 -0.17 20.00
N ALA A 72 -9.16 -0.82 19.46
CA ALA A 72 -9.74 -2.00 20.07
C ALA A 72 -8.75 -3.17 20.16
N ALA A 73 -7.99 -3.44 19.08
CA ALA A 73 -6.97 -4.48 19.07
C ALA A 73 -5.82 -4.16 20.04
N ARG A 74 -5.36 -2.90 20.08
CA ARG A 74 -4.32 -2.42 21.00
C ARG A 74 -4.74 -2.51 22.46
N ALA A 75 -5.95 -2.04 22.80
CA ALA A 75 -6.50 -2.13 24.14
C ALA A 75 -6.67 -3.58 24.61
N LYS A 76 -7.06 -4.48 23.71
CA LYS A 76 -7.17 -5.92 24.00
C LYS A 76 -5.81 -6.58 24.25
N LEU A 77 -4.76 -6.16 23.54
CA LEU A 77 -3.38 -6.60 23.80
C LEU A 77 -2.92 -6.11 25.17
N GLU A 78 -3.11 -4.82 25.47
CA GLU A 78 -2.70 -4.20 26.73
C GLU A 78 -3.41 -4.81 27.95
N SER A 79 -4.73 -5.07 27.84
CA SER A 79 -5.50 -5.73 28.89
C SER A 79 -4.94 -7.12 29.23
N LYS A 80 -4.51 -7.89 28.22
CA LYS A 80 -3.97 -9.24 28.39
C LYS A 80 -2.57 -9.27 29.00
N SER A 81 -1.82 -8.18 28.94
CA SER A 81 -0.46 -8.09 29.51
C SER A 81 -0.41 -7.56 30.95
N ARG A 82 -1.50 -6.99 31.48
CA ARG A 82 -1.54 -6.42 32.85
C ARG A 82 -1.43 -7.46 33.98
N GLY A 83 -1.63 -8.74 33.69
CA GLY A 83 -1.57 -9.83 34.67
C GLY A 83 -0.33 -10.74 34.60
N GLY A 84 0.68 -10.38 33.79
CA GLY A 84 1.85 -11.22 33.50
C GLY A 84 1.95 -11.65 32.04
N LEU A 85 2.81 -12.63 31.76
CA LEU A 85 2.98 -13.19 30.41
C LEU A 85 1.68 -13.84 29.91
N PRO A 86 1.09 -13.38 28.79
CA PRO A 86 -0.11 -13.99 28.24
C PRO A 86 0.18 -15.44 27.82
N GLY A 87 -0.76 -16.35 28.07
CA GLY A 87 -0.67 -17.72 27.56
C GLY A 87 -0.66 -17.78 26.03
N ASP A 88 -0.14 -18.88 25.47
CA ASP A 88 0.06 -19.09 24.02
C ASP A 88 -1.13 -18.72 23.15
N ARG A 89 -2.33 -19.14 23.58
CA ARG A 89 -3.56 -18.87 22.86
C ARG A 89 -3.90 -17.40 22.84
N ALA A 90 -3.71 -16.72 23.98
CA ALA A 90 -3.96 -15.29 24.08
C ALA A 90 -3.03 -14.48 23.18
N PHE A 91 -1.77 -14.94 23.02
CA PHE A 91 -0.79 -14.40 22.09
C PHE A 91 -1.19 -14.60 20.63
N LEU A 92 -1.47 -15.85 20.22
CA LEU A 92 -1.85 -16.17 18.85
C LEU A 92 -3.14 -15.44 18.43
N ASP A 93 -4.11 -15.34 19.33
CA ASP A 93 -5.35 -14.61 19.08
C ASP A 93 -5.11 -13.11 18.87
N ALA A 94 -4.19 -12.51 19.63
CA ALA A 94 -3.86 -11.09 19.50
C ALA A 94 -3.10 -10.80 18.21
N LYS A 95 -2.11 -11.63 17.87
CA LYS A 95 -1.38 -11.55 16.59
C LYS A 95 -2.34 -11.69 15.41
N ARG A 96 -3.20 -12.72 15.41
CA ARG A 96 -4.22 -12.92 14.37
C ARG A 96 -5.17 -11.73 14.24
N ALA A 97 -5.57 -11.11 15.35
CA ALA A 97 -6.42 -9.93 15.31
C ALA A 97 -5.71 -8.72 14.69
N LEU A 98 -4.43 -8.50 15.00
CA LEU A 98 -3.61 -7.44 14.39
C LEU A 98 -3.39 -7.70 12.90
N ASP A 99 -3.09 -8.94 12.51
CA ASP A 99 -2.88 -9.33 11.11
C ASP A 99 -4.18 -9.15 10.30
N ALA A 100 -5.32 -9.60 10.83
CA ALA A 100 -6.62 -9.45 10.20
C ALA A 100 -6.97 -7.96 10.02
N PHE A 101 -6.85 -7.17 11.09
CA PHE A 101 -7.08 -5.73 11.02
C PHE A 101 -6.16 -5.04 9.99
N THR A 102 -4.87 -5.37 9.99
CA THR A 102 -3.90 -4.80 9.04
C THR A 102 -4.27 -5.16 7.60
N SER A 103 -4.70 -6.39 7.33
CA SER A 103 -5.11 -6.83 6.00
C SER A 103 -6.41 -6.15 5.53
N GLU A 104 -7.39 -6.02 6.41
CA GLU A 104 -8.67 -5.35 6.13
C GLU A 104 -8.45 -3.86 5.85
N LEU A 105 -7.68 -3.19 6.70
CA LEU A 105 -7.34 -1.78 6.54
C LEU A 105 -6.53 -1.57 5.25
N SER A 106 -5.54 -2.41 4.97
CA SER A 106 -4.74 -2.32 3.73
C SER A 106 -5.60 -2.49 2.47
N THR A 107 -6.58 -3.40 2.51
CA THR A 107 -7.51 -3.62 1.39
C THR A 107 -8.41 -2.41 1.19
N SER A 108 -9.02 -1.90 2.27
CA SER A 108 -9.89 -0.73 2.24
C SER A 108 -9.14 0.51 1.77
N LEU A 109 -7.92 0.71 2.27
CA LEU A 109 -7.04 1.81 1.89
C LEU A 109 -6.69 1.76 0.41
N ARG A 110 -6.38 0.58 -0.12
CA ARG A 110 -6.09 0.40 -1.56
C ARG A 110 -7.30 0.71 -2.43
N GLN A 111 -8.48 0.21 -2.06
CA GLN A 111 -9.71 0.44 -2.81
C GLN A 111 -10.07 1.93 -2.85
N LEU A 112 -10.04 2.59 -1.69
CA LEU A 112 -10.35 4.00 -1.55
C LEU A 112 -9.34 4.88 -2.28
N TRP A 113 -8.04 4.57 -2.12
CA TRP A 113 -6.96 5.24 -2.85
C TRP A 113 -7.14 5.12 -4.35
N LYS A 114 -7.35 3.90 -4.86
CA LYS A 114 -7.49 3.67 -6.30
C LYS A 114 -8.68 4.45 -6.86
N ALA A 115 -9.84 4.37 -6.20
CA ALA A 115 -11.04 5.09 -6.62
C ALA A 115 -10.80 6.62 -6.68
N TRP A 116 -10.23 7.18 -5.61
CA TRP A 116 -9.94 8.62 -5.55
C TRP A 116 -8.88 9.03 -6.59
N ALA A 117 -7.74 8.33 -6.64
CA ALA A 117 -6.66 8.65 -7.56
C ALA A 117 -7.08 8.55 -9.03
N THR A 118 -7.90 7.55 -9.38
CA THR A 118 -8.49 7.44 -10.73
C THR A 118 -9.39 8.63 -11.04
N ALA A 119 -10.26 9.05 -10.12
CA ALA A 119 -11.11 10.23 -10.33
C ALA A 119 -10.26 11.50 -10.55
N GLN A 120 -9.19 11.68 -9.78
CA GLN A 120 -8.28 12.83 -9.94
C GLN A 120 -7.48 12.80 -11.24
N ILE A 121 -7.15 11.61 -11.75
CA ILE A 121 -6.51 11.46 -13.07
C ILE A 121 -7.51 11.84 -14.17
N GLN A 122 -8.77 11.40 -14.05
CA GLN A 122 -9.83 11.68 -15.04
C GLN A 122 -10.24 13.16 -15.08
N GLU A 123 -10.06 13.92 -14.00
CA GLU A 123 -10.26 15.38 -13.99
C GLU A 123 -9.29 16.11 -14.93
N VAL A 124 -8.13 15.53 -15.23
CA VAL A 124 -7.11 16.14 -16.10
C VAL A 124 -7.08 15.39 -17.43
N SER A 125 -7.70 15.97 -18.45
CA SER A 125 -7.60 15.42 -19.81
C SER A 125 -6.19 15.64 -20.37
N PRO A 126 -5.47 14.56 -20.80
CA PRO A 126 -4.20 14.68 -21.53
C PRO A 126 -4.31 15.54 -22.79
N ALA A 127 -5.52 15.64 -23.35
CA ALA A 127 -5.83 16.53 -24.47
C ALA A 127 -5.56 18.00 -24.16
N ARG A 128 -5.45 18.43 -22.89
CA ARG A 128 -5.06 19.83 -22.58
C ARG A 128 -3.57 20.05 -22.78
N PHE A 129 -2.74 19.00 -22.82
CA PHE A 129 -1.28 19.15 -22.88
C PHE A 129 -0.82 19.76 -24.19
N VAL A 130 -1.55 19.58 -25.31
CA VAL A 130 -1.27 20.22 -26.61
C VAL A 130 -1.11 21.73 -26.52
N THR A 131 -1.82 22.36 -25.59
CA THR A 131 -1.82 23.82 -25.41
C THR A 131 -0.56 24.34 -24.71
N LEU A 132 0.27 23.43 -24.17
CA LEU A 132 1.52 23.72 -23.50
C LEU A 132 2.70 23.82 -24.47
N GLY A 133 3.77 24.50 -24.05
CA GLY A 133 5.06 24.46 -24.75
C GLY A 133 5.64 23.04 -24.82
N THR A 134 6.59 22.78 -25.72
CA THR A 134 7.17 21.44 -25.91
C THR A 134 7.79 20.86 -24.63
N ASP A 135 8.53 21.66 -23.86
CA ASP A 135 9.16 21.20 -22.61
C ASP A 135 8.11 20.95 -21.52
N GLU A 136 7.13 21.83 -21.39
CA GLU A 136 6.01 21.70 -20.45
C GLU A 136 5.12 20.51 -20.78
N ARG A 137 4.95 20.18 -22.07
CA ARG A 137 4.28 18.96 -22.54
C ARG A 137 4.96 17.70 -22.03
N LEU A 138 6.28 17.62 -22.18
CA LEU A 138 7.06 16.48 -21.71
C LEU A 138 6.99 16.34 -20.19
N GLU A 139 7.04 17.46 -19.46
CA GLU A 139 6.88 17.47 -18.01
C GLU A 139 5.47 17.03 -17.59
N ALA A 140 4.42 17.59 -18.19
CA ALA A 140 3.04 17.23 -17.92
C ALA A 140 2.78 15.74 -18.19
N ALA A 141 3.32 15.22 -19.30
CA ALA A 141 3.24 13.81 -19.66
C ALA A 141 3.91 12.92 -18.60
N ALA A 142 5.11 13.27 -18.17
CA ALA A 142 5.85 12.55 -17.14
C ALA A 142 5.10 12.54 -15.81
N LEU A 143 4.56 13.69 -15.39
CA LEU A 143 3.76 13.82 -14.16
C LEU A 143 2.48 12.97 -14.23
N TYR A 144 1.77 12.98 -15.35
CA TYR A 144 0.54 12.23 -15.53
C TYR A 144 0.77 10.70 -15.53
N GLU A 145 1.81 10.20 -16.22
CA GLU A 145 2.18 8.77 -16.16
C GLU A 145 2.69 8.36 -14.77
N SER A 146 3.42 9.25 -14.11
CA SER A 146 3.87 9.09 -12.73
C SER A 146 2.67 8.98 -11.77
N MET A 147 1.58 9.73 -12.00
CA MET A 147 0.32 9.61 -11.26
C MET A 147 -0.39 8.28 -11.55
N LYS A 148 -0.55 7.89 -12.83
CA LYS A 148 -1.17 6.61 -13.23
C LYS A 148 -0.45 5.41 -12.62
N THR A 149 0.88 5.43 -12.62
CA THR A 149 1.69 4.37 -12.01
C THR A 149 1.40 4.23 -10.51
N LYS A 150 1.29 5.35 -9.79
CA LYS A 150 1.02 5.34 -8.34
C LYS A 150 -0.41 4.96 -7.99
N ALA A 151 -1.38 5.37 -8.82
CA ALA A 151 -2.78 4.97 -8.65
C ALA A 151 -2.97 3.45 -8.76
N ASN A 152 -2.17 2.79 -9.60
CA ASN A 152 -2.28 1.35 -9.89
C ASN A 152 -1.36 0.45 -9.04
N ARG A 153 -0.61 1.00 -8.08
CA ARG A 153 0.26 0.17 -7.22
C ARG A 153 -0.55 -0.82 -6.38
N SER A 154 -0.03 -2.03 -6.24
CA SER A 154 -0.62 -3.10 -5.42
C SER A 154 -0.57 -2.79 -3.92
N LYS A 155 0.43 -1.99 -3.50
CA LYS A 155 0.59 -1.50 -2.14
C LYS A 155 0.58 0.02 -2.15
N VAL A 156 -0.25 0.59 -1.29
CA VAL A 156 -0.31 2.04 -1.06
C VAL A 156 0.50 2.34 0.19
N ASP A 157 1.44 3.27 0.06
CA ASP A 157 2.26 3.77 1.15
C ASP A 157 2.27 5.30 1.17
N SER A 158 2.73 5.87 2.27
CA SER A 158 2.73 7.31 2.49
C SER A 158 3.53 8.07 1.42
N ALA A 159 4.64 7.49 0.94
CA ALA A 159 5.45 8.10 -0.11
C ALA A 159 4.67 8.19 -1.43
N SER A 160 3.97 7.12 -1.82
CA SER A 160 3.17 7.09 -3.04
C SER A 160 2.02 8.11 -2.99
N ILE A 161 1.36 8.26 -1.84
CA ILE A 161 0.30 9.28 -1.65
C ILE A 161 0.89 10.69 -1.78
N LEU A 162 1.98 10.98 -1.07
CA LEU A 162 2.60 12.30 -1.07
C LEU A 162 3.07 12.69 -2.48
N THR A 163 3.83 11.81 -3.14
CA THR A 163 4.34 12.11 -4.47
C THR A 163 3.21 12.24 -5.48
N PHE A 164 2.16 11.42 -5.42
CA PHE A 164 0.99 11.62 -6.29
C PHE A 164 0.36 13.00 -6.10
N CYS A 165 0.18 13.45 -4.86
CA CYS A 165 -0.39 14.76 -4.58
C CYS A 165 0.53 15.89 -5.07
N THR A 166 1.85 15.73 -4.90
CA THR A 166 2.84 16.67 -5.45
C THR A 166 2.78 16.72 -6.97
N ASP A 167 2.75 15.56 -7.64
CA ASP A 167 2.70 15.45 -9.10
C ASP A 167 1.41 16.10 -9.63
N ARG A 168 0.26 15.82 -9.00
CA ARG A 168 -1.02 16.45 -9.33
C ARG A 168 -0.96 17.96 -9.21
N ASN A 169 -0.41 18.49 -8.11
CA ASN A 169 -0.32 19.93 -7.90
C ASN A 169 0.69 20.60 -8.85
N ALA A 170 1.74 19.90 -9.26
CA ALA A 170 2.64 20.37 -10.31
C ALA A 170 1.93 20.42 -11.66
N LEU A 171 1.21 19.35 -12.02
CA LEU A 171 0.44 19.26 -13.26
C LEU A 171 -0.63 20.35 -13.35
N LEU A 172 -1.40 20.57 -12.27
CA LEU A 172 -2.41 21.63 -12.24
C LEU A 172 -1.80 23.03 -12.40
N ARG A 173 -0.60 23.28 -11.87
CA ARG A 173 0.10 24.56 -12.06
C ARG A 173 0.57 24.76 -13.49
N LEU A 174 1.07 23.72 -14.15
CA LEU A 174 1.40 23.79 -15.58
C LEU A 174 0.17 24.14 -16.42
N LEU A 175 -1.00 23.59 -16.05
CA LEU A 175 -2.26 23.80 -16.76
C LEU A 175 -3.02 25.06 -16.34
N GLU A 176 -2.56 25.82 -15.34
CA GLU A 176 -3.27 26.99 -14.80
C GLU A 176 -3.28 28.16 -15.79
N HIS A 177 -2.22 28.29 -16.60
CA HIS A 177 -2.05 29.35 -17.59
C HIS A 177 -2.17 28.85 -19.03
N ALA A 178 -2.42 27.55 -19.19
CA ALA A 178 -2.63 26.93 -20.48
C ALA A 178 -4.03 27.32 -21.01
N PRO A 179 -4.17 27.68 -22.30
CA PRO A 179 -5.48 27.84 -22.92
C PRO A 179 -6.36 26.61 -22.69
N ASP A 180 -7.64 26.82 -22.38
CA ASP A 180 -8.57 25.70 -22.16
C ASP A 180 -8.92 24.97 -23.46
N ASP A 181 -8.76 25.65 -24.60
CA ASP A 181 -9.28 25.19 -25.89
C ASP A 181 -8.18 24.50 -26.70
N ALA A 182 -8.03 23.19 -26.51
CA ALA A 182 -7.44 22.33 -27.53
C ALA A 182 -8.35 22.33 -28.79
N PRO A 183 -7.82 22.09 -29.99
CA PRO A 183 -8.64 22.03 -31.21
C PRO A 183 -9.84 21.10 -31.04
N GLU A 184 -11.03 21.56 -31.38
CA GLU A 184 -12.28 20.83 -31.17
C GLU A 184 -12.25 19.43 -31.80
N GLU A 185 -11.71 19.32 -33.02
CA GLU A 185 -11.52 18.06 -33.74
C GLU A 185 -10.65 17.04 -32.96
N LEU A 186 -9.61 17.54 -32.26
CA LEU A 186 -8.74 16.70 -31.45
C LEU A 186 -9.44 16.26 -30.15
N LEU A 187 -10.20 17.15 -29.52
CA LEU A 187 -11.00 16.83 -28.33
C LEU A 187 -12.08 15.79 -28.65
N GLU A 188 -12.79 15.95 -29.76
CA GLU A 188 -13.78 14.99 -30.24
C GLU A 188 -13.15 13.62 -30.49
N LEU A 189 -12.00 13.59 -31.16
CA LEU A 189 -11.26 12.34 -31.40
C LEU A 189 -10.85 11.65 -30.10
N ILE A 190 -10.26 12.40 -29.16
CA ILE A 190 -9.82 11.87 -27.86
C ILE A 190 -11.02 11.35 -27.05
N ASN A 191 -12.10 12.12 -26.95
CA ASN A 191 -13.31 11.69 -26.24
C ASN A 191 -13.90 10.41 -26.85
N ARG A 192 -13.88 10.28 -28.17
CA ARG A 192 -14.35 9.10 -28.88
C ARG A 192 -13.46 7.88 -28.60
N LEU A 193 -12.15 8.06 -28.52
CA LEU A 193 -11.20 7.00 -28.14
C LEU A 193 -11.34 6.59 -26.67
N ASP A 194 -11.53 7.54 -25.76
CA ASP A 194 -11.69 7.30 -24.32
C ASP A 194 -13.02 6.63 -23.97
N ALA A 195 -14.09 6.92 -24.72
CA ALA A 195 -15.37 6.21 -24.61
C ALA A 195 -15.24 4.71 -24.94
N GLY A 196 -14.17 4.33 -25.64
CA GLY A 196 -13.90 2.96 -26.07
C GLY A 196 -14.79 2.51 -27.23
N GLY A 197 -14.51 1.32 -27.75
CA GLY A 197 -15.30 0.72 -28.83
C GLY A 197 -14.97 1.20 -30.25
N VAL A 198 -14.07 2.17 -30.40
CA VAL A 198 -13.54 2.57 -31.71
C VAL A 198 -12.70 1.43 -32.30
N THR A 199 -13.07 1.00 -33.48
CA THR A 199 -12.32 0.00 -34.26
C THR A 199 -11.27 0.67 -35.12
N LEU A 200 -10.21 -0.06 -35.48
CA LEU A 200 -9.19 0.46 -36.41
C LEU A 200 -9.78 0.88 -37.77
N ARG A 201 -10.95 0.33 -38.14
CA ARG A 201 -11.67 0.71 -39.36
C ARG A 201 -12.33 2.10 -39.27
N GLU A 202 -12.67 2.54 -38.06
CA GLU A 202 -13.31 3.83 -37.79
C GLU A 202 -12.29 4.96 -37.55
N LEU A 203 -11.02 4.60 -37.35
CA LEU A 203 -9.88 5.51 -37.32
C LEU A 203 -9.41 5.81 -38.75
N THR A 204 -9.42 7.09 -39.12
CA THR A 204 -8.93 7.55 -40.43
C THR A 204 -7.44 7.92 -40.38
N ASP A 205 -6.78 7.98 -41.54
CA ASP A 205 -5.40 8.49 -41.63
C ASP A 205 -5.29 9.96 -41.17
N ALA A 206 -6.38 10.73 -41.34
CA ALA A 206 -6.48 12.10 -40.84
C ALA A 206 -6.50 12.14 -39.30
N ASP A 207 -7.25 11.22 -38.66
CA ASP A 207 -7.26 11.09 -37.19
C ASP A 207 -5.86 10.75 -36.65
N ILE A 208 -5.14 9.84 -37.31
CA ILE A 208 -3.77 9.46 -36.90
C ILE A 208 -2.80 10.62 -37.09
N THR A 209 -2.93 11.35 -38.20
CA THR A 209 -2.12 12.55 -38.45
C THR A 209 -2.39 13.61 -37.39
N LEU A 210 -3.66 13.86 -37.07
CA LEU A 210 -4.07 14.81 -36.05
C LEU A 210 -3.49 14.45 -34.67
N LEU A 211 -3.51 13.17 -34.27
CA LEU A 211 -2.89 12.75 -33.02
C LEU A 211 -1.37 12.99 -33.01
N ARG A 212 -0.68 12.75 -34.13
CA ARG A 212 0.77 12.96 -34.24
C ARG A 212 1.17 14.43 -34.25
N ASP A 213 0.40 15.27 -34.93
CA ASP A 213 0.67 16.71 -35.00
C ASP A 213 0.62 17.39 -33.62
N TYR A 214 -0.12 16.79 -32.68
CA TYR A 214 -0.27 17.26 -31.31
C TYR A 214 0.40 16.36 -30.24
N ASP A 215 1.28 15.45 -30.66
CA ASP A 215 1.98 14.47 -29.80
C ASP A 215 1.03 13.63 -28.90
N GLN A 216 -0.21 13.46 -29.34
CA GLN A 216 -1.25 12.72 -28.60
C GLN A 216 -1.23 11.22 -28.89
N ASP A 217 -0.55 10.78 -29.94
CA ASP A 217 -0.50 9.37 -30.35
C ASP A 217 0.12 8.46 -29.28
N CYS A 218 1.05 8.97 -28.48
CA CYS A 218 1.72 8.24 -27.41
C CYS A 218 0.79 7.83 -26.24
N TRP A 219 -0.40 8.42 -26.14
CA TRP A 219 -1.37 8.14 -25.06
C TRP A 219 -2.31 6.99 -25.36
N PHE A 220 -2.41 6.58 -26.63
CA PHE A 220 -3.36 5.56 -27.08
C PHE A 220 -2.64 4.27 -27.47
N THR A 221 -3.20 3.14 -27.05
CA THR A 221 -2.69 1.81 -27.43
C THR A 221 -3.76 1.03 -28.17
N VAL A 222 -3.43 0.53 -29.35
CA VAL A 222 -4.34 -0.35 -30.11
C VAL A 222 -4.17 -1.79 -29.61
N THR A 223 -5.27 -2.40 -29.19
CA THR A 223 -5.30 -3.81 -28.78
C THR A 223 -6.29 -4.59 -29.64
N ARG A 224 -5.98 -5.86 -29.93
CA ARG A 224 -6.89 -6.74 -30.68
C ARG A 224 -8.14 -6.97 -29.84
N LYS A 225 -9.32 -6.77 -30.44
CA LYS A 225 -10.61 -7.11 -29.81
C LYS A 225 -10.56 -8.58 -29.36
N ALA A 226 -10.73 -8.80 -28.06
CA ALA A 226 -10.91 -10.14 -27.51
C ALA A 226 -12.30 -10.67 -27.91
N ASP A 227 -12.36 -11.94 -28.31
CA ASP A 227 -13.60 -12.64 -28.68
C ASP A 227 -14.58 -12.74 -27.51
#